data_AF-A0A971C9J8-F1
#
_entry.id   AF-A0A971C9J8-F1
#
_cell.length_a   1.000
_cell.length_b   1.000
_cell.length_c   1.000
_cell.angle_alpha   90.00
_cell.angle_beta   90.00
_cell.angle_gamma   90.00
#
_symmetry.space_group_name_H-M   'P 1'
#
loop_
_entity.id
_entity.type
_entity.pdbx_description
1 polymer ?
#
loop_
_entity_poly.entity_id
_entity_poly.type
_entity_poly.pdbx_seq_one_letter_code
_entity_poly.pdbx_strand_id
1 'polypeptide(L)'
;MSAGPDENPRQADDVDPVWEPGIFGFTAAKRSTYAGTTLLTLDHPHLLVRAVEESTRALQAYQHVSEVERSGGDILAAHLDLASAHHRTDDLDAAHTHLRVVTQAPADRRTASITARLLRLVRDLADTPAGCSALGRQMLESSRAVLSDRPRSLRPYAHEEHLHDG
;
A
#
# COMPACT_ATOMS: atom_id res chain seq x y z
N MET A 1 29.73 -25.42 56.32
CA MET A 1 28.72 -25.54 55.25
C MET A 1 27.67 -24.47 55.47
N SER A 2 27.66 -23.42 54.64
CA SER A 2 26.44 -22.81 54.10
C SER A 2 26.88 -21.84 53.01
N ALA A 3 26.74 -22.26 51.75
CA ALA A 3 27.02 -21.45 50.58
C ALA A 3 25.92 -20.38 50.47
N GLY A 4 26.33 -19.11 50.32
CA GLY A 4 25.40 -18.04 49.97
C GLY A 4 24.85 -18.26 48.54
N PRO A 5 23.64 -17.79 48.23
CA PRO A 5 23.12 -17.90 46.88
C PRO A 5 23.97 -17.03 45.95
N ASP A 6 24.54 -17.72 44.98
CA ASP A 6 25.24 -17.23 43.81
C ASP A 6 24.30 -16.32 43.00
N GLU A 7 24.43 -15.00 43.17
CA GLU A 7 23.75 -14.02 42.34
C GLU A 7 24.41 -14.03 40.96
N ASN A 8 23.92 -14.89 40.08
CA ASN A 8 24.19 -14.81 38.65
C ASN A 8 23.27 -13.73 38.06
N PRO A 9 23.76 -12.52 37.73
CA PRO A 9 22.94 -11.57 36.99
C PRO A 9 22.66 -12.22 35.65
N ARG A 10 21.39 -12.57 35.39
CA ARG A 10 20.94 -12.94 34.06
C ARG A 10 21.28 -11.74 33.17
N GLN A 11 22.39 -11.86 32.45
CA GLN A 11 22.74 -11.00 31.35
C GLN A 11 21.56 -11.15 30.38
N ALA A 12 20.63 -10.21 30.46
CA ALA A 12 19.63 -10.05 29.44
C ALA A 12 20.41 -9.57 28.22
N ASP A 13 20.85 -10.53 27.40
CA ASP A 13 21.11 -10.28 25.99
C ASP A 13 19.75 -9.89 25.38
N ASP A 14 19.31 -8.67 25.68
CA ASP A 14 18.09 -8.03 25.19
C ASP A 14 18.36 -7.49 23.78
N VAL A 15 18.97 -8.34 22.97
CA VAL A 15 19.02 -8.16 21.53
C VAL A 15 17.73 -8.81 21.06
N ASP A 16 16.71 -7.97 20.87
CA ASP A 16 15.47 -8.36 20.22
C ASP A 16 15.86 -9.20 18.99
N PRO A 17 15.49 -10.49 18.91
CA PRO A 17 15.94 -11.33 17.82
C PRO A 17 15.48 -10.66 16.53
N VAL A 18 16.44 -10.30 15.67
CA VAL A 18 16.14 -9.81 14.33
C VAL A 18 15.42 -10.96 13.63
N TRP A 19 14.08 -10.92 13.69
CA TRP A 19 13.24 -11.88 13.02
C TRP A 19 13.38 -11.60 11.53
N GLU A 20 14.33 -12.30 10.90
CA GLU A 20 14.37 -12.46 9.46
C GLU A 20 13.03 -13.09 9.07
N PRO A 21 12.15 -12.35 8.39
CA PRO A 21 10.92 -12.92 7.93
C PRO A 21 11.28 -14.10 7.03
N GLY A 22 10.82 -15.31 7.37
CA GLY A 22 10.94 -16.45 6.46
C GLY A 22 10.27 -16.14 5.12
N ILE A 23 10.29 -17.07 4.16
CA ILE A 23 9.75 -16.82 2.79
C ILE A 23 8.28 -16.34 2.76
N PHE A 24 7.52 -16.54 3.84
CA PHE A 24 6.14 -16.07 4.04
C PHE A 24 6.00 -14.86 4.97
N GLY A 25 7.09 -14.38 5.54
CA GLY A 25 7.10 -13.28 6.48
C GLY A 25 6.97 -11.91 5.80
N PHE A 26 6.42 -10.95 6.52
CA PHE A 26 6.32 -9.59 6.03
C PHE A 26 7.65 -8.89 6.23
N THR A 27 8.26 -8.40 5.17
CA THR A 27 9.38 -7.47 5.24
C THR A 27 8.97 -6.19 5.97
N ALA A 28 9.93 -5.41 6.46
CA ALA A 28 9.65 -4.13 7.11
C ALA A 28 8.79 -3.20 6.23
N ALA A 29 9.10 -3.14 4.93
CA ALA A 29 8.34 -2.35 3.95
C ALA A 29 6.87 -2.80 3.85
N LYS A 30 6.63 -4.12 3.80
CA LYS A 30 5.28 -4.68 3.73
C LYS A 30 4.51 -4.43 5.04
N ARG A 31 5.16 -4.56 6.20
CA ARG A 31 4.54 -4.25 7.50
C ARG A 31 4.07 -2.80 7.56
N SER A 32 4.92 -1.84 7.18
CA SER A 32 4.55 -0.43 7.16
C SER A 32 3.44 -0.12 6.14
N THR A 33 3.44 -0.78 4.98
CA THR A 33 2.33 -0.63 4.00
C THR A 33 0.99 -1.04 4.62
N TYR A 34 0.95 -2.21 5.26
CA TYR A 34 -0.28 -2.71 5.87
C TYR A 34 -0.69 -1.92 7.10
N ALA A 35 0.27 -1.40 7.88
CA ALA A 35 0.00 -0.49 8.98
C ALA A 35 -0.69 0.79 8.48
N GLY A 36 -0.15 1.44 7.43
CA GLY A 36 -0.76 2.62 6.80
C GLY A 36 -2.19 2.37 6.29
N THR A 37 -2.40 1.30 5.51
CA THR A 37 -3.73 0.88 5.05
C THR A 37 -4.69 0.67 6.23
N THR A 38 -4.24 0.00 7.29
CA THR A 38 -5.09 -0.32 8.45
C THR A 38 -5.51 0.94 9.19
N LEU A 39 -4.56 1.86 9.44
CA LEU A 39 -4.81 3.13 10.10
C LEU A 39 -5.86 3.98 9.37
N LEU A 40 -5.82 4.02 8.03
CA LEU A 40 -6.84 4.69 7.20
C LEU A 40 -8.19 4.00 7.19
N THR A 41 -8.20 2.68 7.36
CA THR A 41 -9.42 1.88 7.38
C THR A 41 -10.19 2.07 8.68
N LEU A 42 -9.50 2.27 9.80
CA LEU A 42 -10.10 2.60 11.09
C LEU A 42 -10.76 3.99 11.11
N ASP A 43 -10.44 4.84 10.14
CA ASP A 43 -11.12 6.10 9.83
C ASP A 43 -11.31 7.06 11.01
N HIS A 44 -10.27 7.16 11.84
CA HIS A 44 -10.25 8.08 12.97
C HIS A 44 -9.27 9.24 12.72
N PRO A 45 -9.66 10.51 12.92
CA PRO A 45 -8.79 11.66 12.66
C PRO A 45 -7.40 11.61 13.29
N HIS A 46 -7.26 11.09 14.52
CA HIS A 46 -5.97 11.00 15.20
C HIS A 46 -5.01 9.95 14.58
N LEU A 47 -5.52 9.06 13.73
CA LEU A 47 -4.73 8.03 13.06
C LEU A 47 -4.19 8.49 11.71
N LEU A 48 -4.71 9.60 11.15
CA LEU A 48 -4.30 10.08 9.82
C LEU A 48 -2.82 10.43 9.76
N VAL A 49 -2.29 11.10 10.80
CA VAL A 49 -0.86 11.42 10.89
C VAL A 49 -0.01 10.15 10.88
N ARG A 50 -0.38 9.15 11.69
CA ARG A 50 0.31 7.86 11.73
C ARG A 50 0.21 7.09 10.42
N ALA A 51 -0.91 7.22 9.70
CA ALA A 51 -1.06 6.61 8.38
C ALA A 51 -0.09 7.23 7.36
N VAL A 52 0.10 8.56 7.39
CA VAL A 52 1.11 9.26 6.58
C VAL A 52 2.50 8.76 6.93
N GLU A 53 2.83 8.67 8.22
CA GLU A 53 4.13 8.20 8.69
C GLU A 53 4.44 6.77 8.20
N GLU A 54 3.51 5.82 8.41
CA GLU A 54 3.71 4.43 8.02
C GLU A 54 3.75 4.23 6.50
N SER A 55 2.87 4.90 5.74
CA SER A 55 2.91 4.81 4.28
C SER A 55 4.17 5.47 3.70
N THR A 56 4.65 6.56 4.30
CA THR A 56 5.94 7.18 3.92
C THR A 56 7.10 6.24 4.22
N ARG A 57 7.12 5.62 5.41
CA ARG A 57 8.14 4.65 5.81
C ARG A 57 8.17 3.44 4.88
N ALA A 58 7.00 2.98 4.43
CA ALA A 58 6.91 1.91 3.43
C ALA A 58 7.60 2.30 2.12
N LEU A 59 7.30 3.48 1.58
CA LEU A 59 7.91 3.96 0.33
C LEU A 59 9.44 4.12 0.47
N GLN A 60 9.92 4.68 1.58
CA GLN A 60 11.35 4.79 1.87
C GLN A 60 12.00 3.40 1.95
N ALA A 61 11.38 2.45 2.64
CA ALA A 61 11.92 1.09 2.73
C ALA A 61 12.01 0.41 1.36
N TYR A 62 11.02 0.59 0.49
CA TYR A 62 11.07 0.03 -0.88
C TYR A 62 12.15 0.65 -1.76
N GLN A 63 12.62 1.88 -1.51
CA GLN A 63 13.73 2.49 -2.27
C GLN A 63 15.04 1.70 -2.14
N HIS A 64 15.21 0.98 -1.03
CA HIS A 64 16.42 0.19 -0.75
C HIS A 64 16.31 -1.28 -1.14
N VAL A 65 15.13 -1.74 -1.55
CA VAL A 65 14.89 -3.11 -2.06
C VAL A 65 15.26 -3.17 -3.55
N SER A 66 15.76 -4.29 -4.07
CA SER A 66 16.01 -4.44 -5.51
C SER A 66 14.71 -4.37 -6.31
N GLU A 67 14.74 -3.92 -7.56
CA GLU A 67 13.51 -3.74 -8.37
C GLU A 67 12.72 -5.06 -8.53
N VAL A 68 13.41 -6.19 -8.65
CA VAL A 68 12.82 -7.52 -8.81
C VAL A 68 12.07 -7.97 -7.55
N GLU A 69 12.52 -7.53 -6.37
CA GLU A 69 11.95 -7.91 -5.07
C GLU A 69 10.91 -6.90 -4.56
N ARG A 70 10.82 -5.72 -5.18
CA ARG A 70 9.82 -4.70 -4.84
C ARG A 70 8.43 -5.19 -5.18
N SER A 71 7.55 -5.16 -4.19
CA SER A 71 6.12 -5.37 -4.41
C SER A 71 5.52 -4.11 -5.03
N GLY A 72 5.31 -4.13 -6.34
CA GLY A 72 4.65 -3.02 -7.06
C GLY A 72 3.25 -2.72 -6.51
N GLY A 73 2.52 -3.75 -6.07
CA GLY A 73 1.22 -3.58 -5.41
C GLY A 73 1.32 -2.84 -4.09
N ASP A 74 2.28 -3.18 -3.23
CA ASP A 74 2.45 -2.51 -1.94
C ASP A 74 2.87 -1.04 -2.11
N ILE A 75 3.74 -0.74 -3.09
CA ILE A 75 4.13 0.63 -3.42
C ILE A 75 2.91 1.45 -3.88
N LEU A 76 2.10 0.90 -4.79
CA LEU A 76 0.88 1.58 -5.25
C LEU A 76 -0.15 1.75 -4.12
N ALA A 77 -0.25 0.79 -3.21
CA ALA A 77 -1.11 0.89 -2.04
C ALA A 77 -0.64 2.03 -1.12
N ALA A 78 0.65 2.10 -0.80
CA ALA A 78 1.21 3.18 0.03
C ALA A 78 0.99 4.57 -0.60
N HIS A 79 1.11 4.71 -1.92
CA HIS A 79 0.76 5.95 -2.62
C HIS A 79 -0.74 6.30 -2.51
N LEU A 80 -1.65 5.34 -2.70
CA LEU A 80 -3.09 5.60 -2.53
C LEU A 80 -3.46 5.94 -1.10
N ASP A 81 -2.80 5.31 -0.14
CA ASP A 81 -2.98 5.57 1.28
C ASP A 81 -2.52 7.01 1.61
N LEU A 82 -1.35 7.43 1.12
CA LEU A 82 -0.90 8.83 1.25
C LEU A 82 -1.86 9.81 0.58
N ALA A 83 -2.32 9.52 -0.64
CA ALA A 83 -3.28 10.37 -1.32
C ALA A 83 -4.58 10.54 -0.52
N SER A 84 -5.06 9.45 0.09
CA SER A 84 -6.25 9.46 0.94
C SER A 84 -6.03 10.22 2.25
N ALA A 85 -4.88 10.03 2.89
CA ALA A 85 -4.54 10.74 4.12
C ALA A 85 -4.44 12.25 3.89
N HIS A 86 -3.66 12.68 2.89
CA HIS A 86 -3.47 14.09 2.55
C HIS A 86 -4.77 14.76 2.14
N HIS A 87 -5.62 14.08 1.37
CA HIS A 87 -6.95 14.59 1.05
C HIS A 87 -7.78 14.86 2.32
N ARG A 88 -7.79 13.92 3.28
CA ARG A 88 -8.54 14.06 4.54
C ARG A 88 -7.96 15.11 5.50
N THR A 89 -6.70 15.51 5.31
CA THR A 89 -6.04 16.59 6.06
C THR A 89 -5.96 17.91 5.28
N ASP A 90 -6.74 18.05 4.21
CA ASP A 90 -6.87 19.26 3.38
C ASP A 90 -5.57 19.67 2.64
N ASP A 91 -4.69 18.70 2.35
CA ASP A 91 -3.48 18.89 1.53
C ASP A 91 -3.70 18.26 0.13
N LEU A 92 -4.45 18.97 -0.70
CA LEU A 92 -4.86 18.43 -2.00
C LEU A 92 -3.69 18.32 -3.01
N ASP A 93 -2.68 19.18 -2.90
CA ASP A 93 -1.48 19.14 -3.75
C ASP A 93 -0.61 17.90 -3.47
N ALA A 94 -0.39 17.58 -2.19
CA ALA A 94 0.28 16.33 -1.81
C ALA A 94 -0.55 15.12 -2.24
N ALA A 95 -1.87 15.17 -2.03
CA ALA A 95 -2.77 14.10 -2.47
C ALA A 95 -2.66 13.85 -3.98
N HIS A 96 -2.66 14.92 -4.79
CA HIS A 96 -2.51 14.84 -6.23
C HIS A 96 -1.17 14.24 -6.65
N THR A 97 -0.08 14.62 -5.98
CA THR A 97 1.28 14.10 -6.25
C THR A 97 1.32 12.58 -6.12
N HIS A 98 0.76 12.03 -5.03
CA HIS A 98 0.73 10.59 -4.84
C HIS A 98 -0.24 9.88 -5.79
N LEU A 99 -1.40 10.47 -6.06
CA LEU A 99 -2.38 9.90 -7.00
C LEU A 99 -1.81 9.81 -8.43
N ARG A 100 -1.00 10.79 -8.86
CA ARG A 100 -0.36 10.77 -10.18
C ARG A 100 0.46 9.50 -10.40
N VAL A 101 1.26 9.10 -9.41
CA VAL A 101 2.07 7.86 -9.49
C VAL A 101 1.18 6.65 -9.77
N VAL A 102 0.03 6.58 -9.13
CA VAL A 102 -0.92 5.45 -9.28
C VAL A 102 -1.58 5.49 -10.65
N THR A 103 -2.03 6.67 -11.09
CA THR A 103 -2.70 6.82 -12.39
C THR A 103 -1.77 6.59 -13.59
N GLN A 104 -0.46 6.79 -13.41
CA GLN A 104 0.56 6.55 -14.42
C GLN A 104 1.13 5.13 -14.39
N ALA A 105 0.81 4.34 -13.36
CA ALA A 105 1.28 2.96 -13.25
C ALA A 105 0.66 2.07 -14.34
N PRO A 106 1.40 1.11 -14.92
CA PRO A 106 0.87 0.14 -15.89
C PRO A 106 -0.37 -0.63 -15.40
N ALA A 107 -1.30 -0.95 -16.31
CA ALA A 107 -2.57 -1.60 -15.98
C ALA A 107 -2.43 -2.97 -15.29
N ASP A 108 -1.43 -3.74 -15.69
CA ASP A 108 -1.07 -5.04 -15.12
C ASP A 108 -0.59 -4.94 -13.65
N ARG A 109 -0.07 -3.77 -13.24
CA ARG A 109 0.34 -3.51 -11.84
C ARG A 109 -0.81 -3.03 -10.95
N ARG A 110 -1.94 -2.60 -11.53
CA ARG A 110 -3.12 -2.12 -10.80
C ARG A 110 -4.03 -3.29 -10.46
N THR A 111 -3.67 -4.02 -9.40
CA THR A 111 -4.43 -5.18 -8.93
C THR A 111 -5.84 -4.78 -8.46
N ALA A 112 -6.71 -5.76 -8.24
CA ALA A 112 -8.07 -5.52 -7.73
C ALA A 112 -8.08 -4.70 -6.42
N SER A 113 -7.09 -4.91 -5.54
CA SER A 113 -6.99 -4.17 -4.28
C SER A 113 -6.55 -2.71 -4.47
N ILE A 114 -5.80 -2.40 -5.53
CA ILE A 114 -5.45 -1.01 -5.92
C ILE A 114 -6.68 -0.32 -6.50
N THR A 115 -7.41 -0.99 -7.39
CA THR A 115 -8.66 -0.48 -7.96
C THR A 115 -9.70 -0.19 -6.87
N ALA A 116 -9.84 -1.06 -5.87
CA ALA A 116 -10.77 -0.84 -4.76
C ALA A 116 -10.40 0.39 -3.90
N ARG A 117 -9.12 0.60 -3.63
CA ARG A 117 -8.62 1.79 -2.91
C ARG A 117 -8.84 3.07 -3.71
N LEU A 118 -8.53 3.05 -5.02
CA LEU A 118 -8.76 4.18 -5.90
C LEU A 118 -10.25 4.56 -5.95
N LEU A 119 -11.14 3.57 -6.03
CA LEU A 119 -12.59 3.81 -5.96
C LEU A 119 -13.02 4.46 -4.64
N ARG A 120 -12.42 4.07 -3.51
CA ARG A 120 -12.70 4.72 -2.22
C ARG A 120 -12.27 6.17 -2.23
N LEU A 121 -11.03 6.45 -2.62
CA LEU A 121 -10.53 7.83 -2.73
C LEU A 121 -11.39 8.71 -3.64
N VAL A 122 -11.82 8.18 -4.79
CA VAL A 122 -12.68 8.92 -5.73
C VAL A 122 -14.03 9.27 -5.11
N ARG A 123 -14.64 8.33 -4.36
CA ARG A 123 -15.90 8.62 -3.64
C ARG A 123 -15.68 9.67 -2.56
N ASP A 124 -14.71 9.43 -1.67
CA ASP A 124 -14.39 10.33 -0.56
C ASP A 124 -14.12 11.76 -1.09
N LEU A 125 -13.32 11.90 -2.15
CA LEU A 125 -13.01 13.21 -2.74
C LEU A 125 -14.23 13.88 -3.38
N ALA A 126 -15.06 13.12 -4.10
CA ALA A 126 -16.26 13.66 -4.75
C ALA A 126 -17.29 14.20 -3.74
N ASP A 127 -17.31 13.65 -2.52
CA ASP A 127 -18.24 14.03 -1.46
C ASP A 127 -17.76 15.25 -0.64
N THR A 128 -16.64 15.88 -1.02
CA THR A 128 -16.07 17.06 -0.34
C THR A 128 -16.04 18.31 -1.23
N PRO A 129 -15.99 19.52 -0.66
CA PRO A 129 -15.77 20.75 -1.43
C PRO A 129 -14.48 20.72 -2.27
N ALA A 130 -13.45 20.00 -1.80
CA ALA A 130 -12.19 19.82 -2.51
C ALA A 130 -12.40 19.14 -3.88
N GLY A 131 -13.36 18.22 -4.00
CA GLY A 131 -13.74 17.59 -5.27
C GLY A 131 -14.29 18.58 -6.32
N CYS A 132 -14.86 19.70 -5.88
CA CYS A 132 -15.34 20.77 -6.76
C CYS A 132 -14.25 21.79 -7.13
N SER A 133 -13.04 21.68 -6.60
CA SER A 133 -11.91 22.52 -7.03
C SER A 133 -11.42 22.11 -8.43
N ALA A 134 -10.59 22.94 -9.07
CA ALA A 134 -10.00 22.58 -10.36
C ALA A 134 -9.11 21.34 -10.26
N LEU A 135 -8.28 21.26 -9.22
CA LEU A 135 -7.39 20.14 -8.95
C LEU A 135 -8.17 18.87 -8.57
N GLY A 136 -9.20 19.00 -7.74
CA GLY A 136 -10.08 17.88 -7.37
C GLY A 136 -10.78 17.28 -8.58
N ARG A 137 -11.32 18.11 -9.49
CA ARG A 137 -11.89 17.63 -10.77
C ARG A 137 -10.86 16.91 -11.64
N GLN A 138 -9.63 17.42 -11.71
CA GLN A 138 -8.54 16.77 -12.44
C GLN A 138 -8.23 15.39 -11.85
N MET A 139 -8.11 15.28 -10.53
CA MET A 139 -7.89 14.02 -9.82
C MET A 139 -9.00 13.01 -10.09
N LEU A 140 -10.26 13.44 -10.03
CA LEU A 140 -11.43 12.60 -10.32
C LEU A 140 -11.42 12.11 -11.77
N GLU A 141 -11.10 12.99 -12.73
CA GLU A 141 -11.02 12.64 -14.15
C GLU A 141 -9.91 11.62 -14.43
N SER A 142 -8.68 11.88 -13.96
CA SER A 142 -7.57 10.95 -14.13
C SER A 142 -7.86 9.58 -13.51
N SER A 143 -8.54 9.57 -12.36
CA SER A 143 -8.92 8.33 -11.68
C SER A 143 -9.98 7.56 -12.48
N ARG A 144 -10.99 8.24 -13.03
CA ARG A 144 -12.04 7.62 -13.86
C ARG A 144 -11.48 7.02 -15.14
N ALA A 145 -10.52 7.69 -15.79
CA ALA A 145 -9.82 7.15 -16.94
C ALA A 145 -9.14 5.81 -16.62
N VAL A 146 -8.43 5.75 -15.49
CA VAL A 146 -7.76 4.53 -15.00
C VAL A 146 -8.76 3.42 -14.66
N LEU A 147 -9.88 3.75 -14.03
CA LEU A 147 -10.92 2.80 -13.65
C LEU A 147 -11.68 2.24 -14.87
N SER A 148 -11.72 2.99 -15.96
CA SER A 148 -12.34 2.59 -17.24
C SER A 148 -11.39 1.75 -18.10
N ASP A 149 -10.08 1.94 -17.92
CA ASP A 149 -9.01 1.15 -18.54
C ASP A 149 -8.92 -0.24 -17.88
N ARG A 150 -9.83 -1.13 -18.29
CA ARG A 150 -9.79 -2.54 -17.86
C ARG A 150 -8.55 -3.21 -18.44
N PRO A 151 -7.84 -4.04 -17.66
CA PRO A 151 -6.83 -4.91 -18.23
C PRO A 151 -7.50 -5.77 -19.31
N ARG A 152 -6.96 -5.75 -20.54
CA ARG A 152 -7.33 -6.73 -21.56
C ARG A 152 -7.05 -8.10 -20.95
N SER A 153 -8.11 -8.81 -20.56
CA SER A 153 -7.99 -10.13 -19.97
C SER A 153 -7.13 -11.00 -20.87
N LEU A 154 -6.18 -11.70 -20.25
CA LEU A 154 -5.52 -12.89 -20.78
C LEU A 154 -6.52 -13.66 -21.66
N ARG A 155 -6.13 -13.95 -22.90
CA ARG A 155 -6.89 -14.86 -23.76
C ARG A 155 -7.28 -16.07 -22.91
N PRO A 156 -8.55 -16.51 -22.91
CA PRO A 156 -8.87 -17.78 -22.29
C PRO A 156 -7.95 -18.82 -22.92
N TYR A 157 -7.30 -19.64 -22.08
CA TYR A 157 -6.59 -20.82 -22.53
C TYR A 157 -7.56 -21.59 -23.42
N ALA A 158 -7.30 -21.59 -24.72
CA ALA A 158 -8.01 -22.48 -25.62
C ALA A 158 -7.63 -23.89 -25.17
N HIS A 159 -8.60 -24.65 -24.68
CA HIS A 159 -8.45 -26.08 -24.57
C HIS A 159 -8.31 -26.60 -26.00
N GLU A 160 -7.08 -26.87 -26.43
CA GLU A 160 -6.84 -27.71 -27.58
C GLU A 160 -7.29 -29.12 -27.20
N GLU A 161 -8.56 -29.43 -27.50
CA GLU A 161 -9.06 -30.79 -27.56
C GLU A 161 -8.19 -31.55 -28.58
N HIS A 162 -7.20 -32.27 -28.07
CA HIS A 162 -6.55 -33.33 -28.81
C HIS A 162 -7.59 -34.43 -28.99
N LEU A 163 -8.26 -34.43 -30.15
CA LEU A 163 -8.88 -35.63 -30.70
C LEU A 163 -7.80 -36.72 -30.75
N HIS A 164 -7.90 -37.69 -29.84
CA HIS A 164 -7.25 -38.98 -30.01
C HIS A 164 -8.20 -39.83 -30.84
N ASP A 165 -7.86 -39.96 -32.12
CA ASP A 165 -8.44 -40.93 -33.04
C ASP A 165 -8.01 -42.33 -32.58
N GLY A 166 -8.97 -43.25 -32.46
CA GLY A 166 -8.78 -44.64 -32.04
C GLY A 166 -9.99 -45.48 -32.41
#